data_AF-A0AAU5R7K2-F1
#
_entry.id   AF-A0AAU5R7K2-F1
#
_cell.length_a   1.000
_cell.length_b   1.000
_cell.length_c   1.000
_cell.angle_alpha   90.00
_cell.angle_beta   90.00
_cell.angle_gamma   90.00
#
_symmetry.space_group_name_H-M   'P 1'
#
loop_
_entity.id
_entity.type
_entity.pdbx_description
1 polymer ?
#
loop_
_entity_poly.entity_id
_entity_poly.type
_entity_poly.pdbx_seq_one_letter_code
_entity_poly.pdbx_strand_id
1 'polypeptide(L)'
;MRNVIPLSPTLFLSPQDRLLVGKPLAAALDTADPEAWVDLDRRIRSETARRSGVLPLVSLLRERRTGGRGSVDWSTAPHWDEEAEDVTWSQFPPREAETAIALCHDRRQVREAALAFTPGQSALLPLLLTRCADRDLHVRERARRMMRAALQEPEAEPAALVPLALRLTLFPHGGWALDRVLAAAGPLPGLPGLLCASQAPEVRIFGARLALERELLTPAGLTELTLTAPDRIVRHRCTGELLARVTAGDPERLLDPLLDASSAVTRSSAVTALHRADRGPEAASRLTDQSARVRSAARLVLRLEGLDSRELYHRMCSDPAAPDLPPGALFGLAESGAPDATALLRPLTAHPEGRVRAAALAALRMLDAVSPDELMAAMDDPHPPVVRTACKALVPYVLLVPEEWLASLVAPGRPQHVRRSALRLLCAHSLALRKRVLAAMEDDEDPEVAHEAQRARYEPLPPFSSGG
;
A
#
# COMPACT_ATOMS: atom_id res chain seq x y z
N MET A 1 10.84 25.74 26.14
CA MET A 1 10.52 24.59 27.02
C MET A 1 9.24 23.97 26.48
N ARG A 2 9.32 22.74 25.94
CA ARG A 2 8.14 22.01 25.45
C ARG A 2 7.30 21.61 26.66
N ASN A 3 6.00 21.95 26.65
CA ASN A 3 5.05 21.48 27.64
C ASN A 3 5.08 19.95 27.67
N VAL A 4 5.63 19.40 28.75
CA VAL A 4 5.56 17.97 29.05
C VAL A 4 4.11 17.69 29.43
N ILE A 5 3.37 17.07 28.51
CA ILE A 5 2.05 16.49 28.82
C ILE A 5 2.31 15.49 29.96
N PRO A 6 1.65 15.61 31.13
CA PRO A 6 1.83 14.65 32.20
C PRO A 6 1.42 13.28 31.67
N LEU A 7 2.40 12.38 31.54
CA LEU A 7 2.16 11.00 31.13
C LEU A 7 1.28 10.37 32.22
N SER A 8 0.01 10.12 31.91
CA SER A 8 -0.88 9.37 32.80
C SER A 8 -0.20 8.03 33.14
N PRO A 9 -0.16 7.60 34.43
CA PRO A 9 0.49 6.37 34.86
C PRO A 9 0.05 5.11 34.10
N THR A 10 -1.09 5.17 33.43
CA THR A 10 -1.70 4.06 32.69
C THR A 10 -1.27 3.94 31.22
N LEU A 11 -0.45 4.87 30.69
CA LEU A 11 -0.03 4.83 29.27
C LEU A 11 0.77 3.57 28.91
N PHE A 12 1.52 3.01 29.87
CA PHE A 12 2.30 1.78 29.67
C PHE A 12 1.48 0.50 29.86
N LEU A 13 0.24 0.61 30.36
CA LEU A 13 -0.65 -0.55 30.50
C LEU A 13 -1.19 -0.98 29.16
N SER A 14 -1.34 -2.30 28.99
CA SER A 14 -2.05 -2.89 27.86
C SER A 14 -3.55 -2.53 27.91
N PRO A 15 -4.29 -2.57 26.78
CA PRO A 15 -5.72 -2.23 26.76
C PRO A 15 -6.55 -2.98 27.80
N GLN A 16 -6.32 -4.29 27.96
CA GLN A 16 -7.04 -5.11 28.93
C GLN A 16 -6.73 -4.72 30.39
N ASP A 17 -5.47 -4.35 30.70
CA ASP A 17 -5.07 -3.91 32.03
C ASP A 17 -5.66 -2.53 32.37
N ARG A 18 -5.79 -1.64 31.37
CA ARG A 18 -6.46 -0.34 31.52
C ARG A 18 -7.92 -0.50 31.90
N LEU A 19 -8.63 -1.46 31.28
CA LEU A 19 -10.00 -1.79 31.65
C LEU A 19 -10.08 -2.35 33.07
N LEU A 20 -9.14 -3.21 33.45
CA LEU A 20 -9.14 -3.83 34.78
C LEU A 20 -8.95 -2.81 35.91
N VAL A 21 -8.19 -1.73 35.66
CA VAL A 21 -8.09 -0.58 36.59
C VAL A 21 -9.23 0.44 36.43
N GLY A 22 -10.28 0.11 35.67
CA GLY A 22 -11.51 0.88 35.54
C GLY A 22 -11.50 2.03 34.53
N LYS A 23 -10.55 2.06 33.58
CA LYS A 23 -10.59 3.05 32.49
C LYS A 23 -11.72 2.72 31.51
N PRO A 24 -12.40 3.72 30.92
CA PRO A 24 -13.39 3.50 29.86
C PRO A 24 -12.72 2.98 28.58
N LEU A 25 -13.50 2.36 27.69
CA LEU A 25 -13.04 1.76 26.42
C LEU A 25 -12.29 2.78 25.56
N ALA A 26 -12.83 3.98 25.41
CA ALA A 26 -12.19 5.06 24.64
C ALA A 26 -10.80 5.46 25.16
N ALA A 27 -10.49 5.19 26.44
CA ALA A 27 -9.15 5.40 27.01
C ALA A 27 -8.29 4.12 27.01
N ALA A 28 -8.90 2.96 26.80
CA ALA A 28 -8.24 1.66 26.83
C ALA A 28 -7.70 1.24 25.45
N LEU A 29 -8.46 1.47 24.39
CA LEU A 29 -8.11 1.11 23.01
C LEU A 29 -8.47 2.20 22.00
N ASP A 30 -7.93 2.09 20.79
CA ASP A 30 -8.43 2.83 19.64
C ASP A 30 -9.76 2.22 19.19
N THR A 31 -10.86 2.92 19.47
CA THR A 31 -12.21 2.43 19.18
C THR A 31 -12.54 2.45 17.69
N ALA A 32 -11.78 3.18 16.88
CA ALA A 32 -11.94 3.22 15.43
C ALA A 32 -11.24 2.05 14.72
N ASP A 33 -10.31 1.37 15.40
CA ASP A 33 -9.59 0.23 14.85
C ASP A 33 -10.34 -1.10 15.10
N PRO A 34 -10.88 -1.77 14.06
CA PRO A 34 -11.53 -3.07 14.23
C PRO A 34 -10.60 -4.17 14.74
N GLU A 35 -9.28 -4.05 14.50
CA GLU A 35 -8.31 -5.02 15.03
C GLU A 35 -8.20 -4.90 16.55
N ALA A 36 -8.15 -3.68 17.08
CA ALA A 36 -8.09 -3.44 18.53
C ALA A 36 -9.21 -4.13 19.31
N TRP A 37 -10.44 -4.19 18.77
CA TRP A 37 -11.58 -4.90 19.39
C TRP A 37 -11.40 -6.42 19.42
N VAL A 38 -10.98 -7.02 18.31
CA VAL A 38 -10.74 -8.47 18.22
C VAL A 38 -9.54 -8.88 19.08
N ASP A 39 -8.51 -8.04 19.13
CA ASP A 39 -7.33 -8.26 19.95
C ASP A 39 -7.63 -8.13 21.45
N LEU A 40 -8.46 -7.15 21.84
CA LEU A 40 -8.94 -7.01 23.20
C LEU A 40 -9.68 -8.28 23.65
N ASP A 41 -10.63 -8.75 22.84
CA ASP A 41 -11.40 -9.98 23.13
C ASP A 41 -10.49 -11.19 23.33
N ARG A 42 -9.53 -11.38 22.41
CA ARG A 42 -8.57 -12.47 22.46
C ARG A 42 -7.68 -12.41 23.70
N ARG A 43 -7.21 -11.22 24.08
CA ARG A 43 -6.32 -11.02 25.24
C ARG A 43 -7.05 -11.27 26.55
N ILE A 44 -8.23 -10.67 26.74
CA ILE A 44 -9.02 -10.87 27.97
C ILE A 44 -9.43 -12.35 28.11
N ARG A 45 -9.84 -13.00 27.02
CA ARG A 45 -10.13 -14.43 27.04
C ARG A 45 -8.93 -15.26 27.49
N SER A 46 -7.74 -14.92 26.99
CA SER A 46 -6.51 -15.63 27.36
C SER A 46 -6.17 -15.47 28.84
N GLU A 47 -6.27 -14.25 29.38
CA GLU A 47 -5.99 -14.00 30.81
C GLU A 47 -7.03 -14.65 31.74
N THR A 48 -8.32 -14.60 31.38
CA THR A 48 -9.40 -15.23 32.18
C THR A 48 -9.40 -16.76 32.10
N ALA A 49 -8.92 -17.33 30.98
CA ALA A 49 -8.69 -18.77 30.84
C ALA A 49 -7.56 -19.26 31.76
N ARG A 50 -6.44 -18.52 31.85
CA ARG A 50 -5.33 -18.82 32.77
C ARG A 50 -5.83 -18.89 34.22
N ARG A 51 -6.68 -17.94 34.63
CA ARG A 51 -7.30 -17.95 35.96
C ARG A 51 -8.21 -19.15 36.19
N SER A 52 -8.96 -19.55 35.16
CA SER A 52 -9.87 -20.70 35.24
C SER A 52 -9.16 -22.06 35.20
N GLY A 53 -7.82 -22.09 35.11
CA GLY A 53 -7.02 -23.32 35.02
C GLY A 53 -7.09 -24.03 33.66
N VAL A 54 -7.65 -23.38 32.63
CA VAL A 54 -7.85 -23.96 31.30
C VAL A 54 -6.81 -23.37 30.34
N LEU A 55 -5.85 -24.17 29.88
CA LEU A 55 -4.88 -23.78 28.85
C LEU A 55 -5.23 -24.42 27.50
N PRO A 56 -5.49 -23.63 26.43
CA PRO A 56 -5.48 -24.14 25.08
C PRO A 56 -4.04 -24.45 24.63
N LEU A 57 -3.82 -25.63 24.02
CA LEU A 57 -2.51 -26.07 23.52
C LEU A 57 -1.90 -25.10 22.47
N VAL A 58 -2.74 -24.33 21.78
CA VAL A 58 -2.33 -23.35 20.74
C VAL A 58 -1.65 -22.11 21.35
N SER A 59 -1.98 -21.76 22.59
CA SER A 59 -1.39 -20.61 23.31
C SER A 59 0.10 -20.82 23.62
N LEU A 60 0.51 -22.09 23.82
CA LEU A 60 1.89 -22.48 24.10
C LEU A 60 2.83 -22.33 22.90
N LEU A 61 2.31 -22.32 21.67
CA LEU A 61 3.12 -22.36 20.45
C LEU A 61 3.30 -21.00 19.74
N ARG A 62 2.55 -19.96 20.15
CA ARG A 62 2.65 -18.61 19.54
C ARG A 62 3.18 -17.51 20.46
N GLU A 63 3.31 -17.75 21.77
CA GLU A 63 3.88 -16.77 22.71
C GLU A 63 5.42 -16.81 22.75
N ARG A 64 6.05 -16.33 21.67
CA ARG A 64 7.47 -15.93 21.70
C ARG A 64 7.74 -14.50 21.25
N ARG A 65 6.72 -13.63 21.18
CA ARG A 65 6.93 -12.19 21.01
C ARG A 65 6.05 -11.37 21.94
N THR A 66 6.70 -10.40 22.57
CA THR A 66 6.24 -9.43 23.58
C THR A 66 6.13 -9.98 25.00
N GLY A 67 7.30 -10.09 25.62
CA GLY A 67 7.42 -10.07 27.07
C GLY A 67 6.87 -8.75 27.62
N GLY A 68 5.83 -8.87 28.42
CA GLY A 68 5.34 -7.84 29.32
C GLY A 68 4.70 -8.59 30.46
N ARG A 69 5.46 -8.87 31.52
CA ARG A 69 4.87 -9.23 32.82
C ARG A 69 4.09 -7.98 33.27
N GLY A 70 2.79 -7.97 33.01
CA GLY A 70 1.87 -6.90 33.41
C GLY A 70 1.63 -6.95 34.91
N SER A 71 1.80 -5.79 35.55
CA SER A 71 1.79 -5.50 36.99
C SER A 71 0.39 -5.52 37.65
N VAL A 72 -0.66 -5.95 36.94
CA VAL A 72 -2.05 -5.80 37.42
C VAL A 72 -2.60 -7.16 37.84
N ASP A 73 -3.24 -7.20 39.01
CA ASP A 73 -3.80 -8.42 39.59
C ASP A 73 -5.12 -8.81 38.93
N TRP A 74 -5.08 -9.80 38.03
CA TRP A 74 -6.26 -10.34 37.35
C TRP A 74 -7.19 -11.17 38.25
N SER A 75 -6.84 -11.37 39.53
CA SER A 75 -7.75 -11.95 40.53
C SER A 75 -8.96 -11.06 40.82
N THR A 76 -8.86 -9.76 40.56
CA THR A 76 -9.96 -8.79 40.76
C THR A 76 -10.92 -8.70 39.58
N ALA A 77 -10.63 -9.39 38.46
CA ALA A 77 -11.52 -9.40 37.30
C ALA A 77 -12.85 -10.12 37.61
N PRO A 78 -13.97 -9.73 36.95
CA PRO A 78 -15.23 -10.46 37.07
C PRO A 78 -15.07 -11.94 36.72
N HIS A 79 -15.60 -12.82 37.57
CA HIS A 79 -15.59 -14.27 37.36
C HIS A 79 -16.93 -14.88 37.74
N TRP A 80 -17.14 -16.13 37.34
CA TRP A 80 -18.33 -16.89 37.70
C TRP A 80 -18.16 -17.48 39.11
N ASP A 81 -19.07 -17.14 40.00
CA ASP A 81 -19.22 -17.74 41.33
C ASP A 81 -20.17 -18.95 41.21
N GLU A 82 -19.66 -20.15 41.49
CA GLU A 82 -20.44 -21.38 41.40
C GLU A 82 -21.49 -21.52 42.51
N GLU A 83 -21.27 -20.88 43.67
CA GLU A 83 -22.21 -20.95 44.80
C GLU A 83 -23.36 -19.97 44.62
N ALA A 84 -23.05 -18.77 44.13
CA ALA A 84 -24.06 -17.75 43.85
C ALA A 84 -24.78 -17.97 42.51
N GLU A 85 -24.25 -18.83 41.63
CA GLU A 85 -24.66 -18.98 40.23
C GLU A 85 -24.74 -17.63 39.49
N ASP A 86 -23.80 -16.72 39.78
CA ASP A 86 -23.75 -15.36 39.24
C ASP A 86 -22.31 -14.88 38.99
N VAL A 87 -22.17 -13.75 38.32
CA VAL A 87 -20.89 -13.09 38.09
C VAL A 87 -20.54 -12.19 39.28
N THR A 88 -19.28 -12.23 39.71
CA THR A 88 -18.77 -11.30 40.71
C THR A 88 -18.58 -9.91 40.09
N TRP A 89 -19.33 -8.93 40.57
CA TRP A 89 -19.17 -7.53 40.18
C TRP A 89 -18.53 -6.74 41.32
N SER A 90 -17.62 -5.80 41.03
CA SER A 90 -17.08 -4.93 42.10
C SER A 90 -18.10 -3.90 42.58
N GLN A 91 -19.09 -3.59 41.74
CA GLN A 91 -20.24 -2.75 42.06
C GLN A 91 -21.46 -3.12 41.20
N PHE A 92 -22.66 -2.80 41.68
CA PHE A 92 -23.90 -3.02 40.93
C PHE A 92 -24.68 -1.71 40.75
N PRO A 93 -25.04 -1.32 39.50
CA PRO A 93 -24.72 -2.00 38.24
C PRO A 93 -23.22 -1.93 37.89
N PRO A 94 -22.71 -2.90 37.09
CA PRO A 94 -21.29 -2.94 36.72
C PRO A 94 -20.90 -1.76 35.83
N ARG A 95 -19.64 -1.33 35.93
CA ARG A 95 -19.11 -0.26 35.07
C ARG A 95 -18.93 -0.74 33.64
N GLU A 96 -18.85 0.19 32.69
CA GLU A 96 -18.53 -0.08 31.28
C GLU A 96 -17.31 -1.01 31.15
N ALA A 97 -16.23 -0.72 31.89
CA ALA A 97 -14.99 -1.50 31.84
C ALA A 97 -15.16 -2.95 32.36
N GLU A 98 -15.94 -3.14 33.44
CA GLU A 98 -16.23 -4.48 33.97
C GLU A 98 -17.11 -5.27 33.01
N THR A 99 -18.13 -4.63 32.44
CA THR A 99 -18.99 -5.24 31.43
C THR A 99 -18.19 -5.61 30.19
N ALA A 100 -17.26 -4.77 29.73
CA ALA A 100 -16.37 -5.07 28.62
C ALA A 100 -15.47 -6.29 28.89
N ILE A 101 -14.90 -6.38 30.10
CA ILE A 101 -14.11 -7.55 30.53
C ILE A 101 -14.98 -8.81 30.54
N ALA A 102 -16.15 -8.73 31.16
CA ALA A 102 -17.06 -9.85 31.28
C ALA A 102 -17.58 -10.34 29.91
N LEU A 103 -17.84 -9.42 28.98
CA LEU A 103 -18.18 -9.76 27.58
C LEU A 103 -17.05 -10.52 26.89
N CYS A 104 -15.77 -10.28 27.22
CA CYS A 104 -14.62 -10.94 26.61
C CYS A 104 -14.11 -12.18 27.38
N HIS A 105 -14.79 -12.56 28.46
CA HIS A 105 -14.36 -13.61 29.37
C HIS A 105 -14.35 -15.01 28.72
N ASP A 106 -13.48 -15.93 29.18
CA ASP A 106 -13.40 -17.30 28.64
C ASP A 106 -14.63 -18.18 28.94
N ARG A 107 -15.13 -18.14 30.19
CA ARG A 107 -16.38 -18.83 30.58
C ARG A 107 -17.61 -18.24 29.90
N ARG A 108 -18.47 -19.11 29.37
CA ARG A 108 -19.69 -18.71 28.64
C ARG A 108 -20.70 -17.98 29.54
N GLN A 109 -20.81 -18.41 30.80
CA GLN A 109 -21.81 -17.89 31.74
C GLN A 109 -21.55 -16.41 32.05
N VAL A 110 -20.28 -16.05 32.24
CA VAL A 110 -19.87 -14.65 32.45
C VAL A 110 -20.21 -13.79 31.23
N ARG A 111 -19.89 -14.27 30.01
CA ARG A 111 -20.25 -13.54 28.78
C ARG A 111 -21.77 -13.38 28.64
N GLU A 112 -22.53 -14.44 28.93
CA GLU A 112 -23.99 -14.41 28.81
C GLU A 112 -24.63 -13.42 29.80
N ALA A 113 -24.20 -13.42 31.06
CA ALA A 113 -24.69 -12.49 32.08
C ALA A 113 -24.35 -11.03 31.70
N ALA A 114 -23.14 -10.79 31.21
CA ALA A 114 -22.69 -9.45 30.80
C ALA A 114 -23.55 -8.83 29.69
N LEU A 115 -24.15 -9.66 28.82
CA LEU A 115 -25.04 -9.16 27.76
C LEU A 115 -26.20 -8.35 28.34
N ALA A 116 -26.71 -8.67 29.53
CA ALA A 116 -27.82 -7.93 30.15
C ALA A 116 -27.52 -6.45 30.40
N PHE A 117 -26.24 -6.06 30.44
CA PHE A 117 -25.79 -4.70 30.74
C PHE A 117 -25.37 -3.89 29.50
N THR A 118 -25.53 -4.43 28.28
CA THR A 118 -25.24 -3.68 27.04
C THR A 118 -26.31 -2.68 26.58
N PRO A 119 -27.63 -2.82 26.90
CA PRO A 119 -28.63 -1.86 26.45
C PRO A 119 -28.32 -0.43 26.91
N GLY A 120 -28.47 0.55 26.02
CA GLY A 120 -28.20 1.96 26.29
C GLY A 120 -26.72 2.35 26.39
N GLN A 121 -25.78 1.41 26.19
CA GLN A 121 -24.34 1.67 26.23
C GLN A 121 -23.72 1.56 24.84
N SER A 122 -23.74 2.65 24.06
CA SER A 122 -23.21 2.69 22.69
C SER A 122 -21.73 2.25 22.59
N ALA A 123 -20.92 2.58 23.61
CA ALA A 123 -19.53 2.16 23.71
C ALA A 123 -19.32 0.63 23.71
N LEU A 124 -20.34 -0.15 24.12
CA LEU A 124 -20.29 -1.61 24.16
C LEU A 124 -20.80 -2.28 22.88
N LEU A 125 -21.37 -1.53 21.92
CA LEU A 125 -21.88 -2.09 20.66
C LEU A 125 -20.83 -2.90 19.87
N PRO A 126 -19.56 -2.48 19.79
CA PRO A 126 -18.53 -3.29 19.12
C PRO A 126 -18.31 -4.67 19.77
N LEU A 127 -18.37 -4.76 21.10
CA LEU A 127 -18.25 -6.03 21.83
C LEU A 127 -19.52 -6.86 21.70
N LEU A 128 -20.70 -6.23 21.75
CA LEU A 128 -21.97 -6.91 21.48
C LEU A 128 -21.97 -7.50 20.06
N LEU A 129 -21.46 -6.77 19.06
CA LEU A 129 -21.31 -7.24 17.69
C LEU A 129 -20.37 -8.44 17.60
N THR A 130 -19.24 -8.39 18.32
CA THR A 130 -18.29 -9.51 18.42
C THR A 130 -18.97 -10.76 19.00
N ARG A 131 -19.87 -10.59 19.99
CA ARG A 131 -20.65 -11.70 20.56
C ARG A 131 -21.73 -12.24 19.62
N CYS A 132 -22.16 -11.51 18.60
CA CYS A 132 -23.02 -12.07 17.55
C CYS A 132 -22.35 -13.18 16.71
N ALA A 133 -21.03 -13.33 16.85
CA ALA A 133 -20.20 -14.39 16.30
C ALA A 133 -19.57 -15.29 17.39
N ASP A 134 -20.17 -15.36 18.59
CA ASP A 134 -19.62 -16.17 19.68
C ASP A 134 -19.50 -17.66 19.32
N ARG A 135 -18.56 -18.35 19.96
CA ARG A 135 -18.37 -19.81 19.83
C ARG A 135 -19.53 -20.59 20.47
N ASP A 136 -20.12 -20.04 21.53
CA ASP A 136 -21.27 -20.63 22.21
C ASP A 136 -22.58 -20.18 21.56
N LEU A 137 -23.47 -21.14 21.28
CA LEU A 137 -24.75 -20.87 20.63
C LEU A 137 -25.66 -19.97 21.47
N HIS A 138 -25.70 -20.13 22.80
CA HIS A 138 -26.60 -19.39 23.67
C HIS A 138 -26.19 -17.92 23.76
N VAL A 139 -24.89 -17.68 24.01
CA VAL A 139 -24.31 -16.32 23.99
C VAL A 139 -24.56 -15.66 22.65
N ARG A 140 -24.32 -16.39 21.56
CA ARG A 140 -24.51 -15.88 20.20
C ARG A 140 -25.94 -15.47 19.91
N GLU A 141 -26.92 -16.34 20.15
CA GLU A 141 -28.33 -16.03 19.87
C GLU A 141 -28.89 -14.95 20.80
N ARG A 142 -28.43 -14.89 22.05
CA ARG A 142 -28.77 -13.78 22.96
C ARG A 142 -28.18 -12.47 22.46
N ALA A 143 -26.90 -12.42 22.12
CA ALA A 143 -26.24 -11.23 21.57
C ALA A 143 -26.91 -10.77 20.26
N ARG A 144 -27.30 -11.69 19.38
CA ARG A 144 -28.02 -11.38 18.13
C ARG A 144 -29.38 -10.72 18.37
N ARG A 145 -30.15 -11.19 19.36
CA ARG A 145 -31.41 -10.55 19.75
C ARG A 145 -31.17 -9.13 20.27
N MET A 146 -30.17 -8.95 21.12
CA MET A 146 -29.84 -7.65 21.72
C MET A 146 -29.29 -6.67 20.68
N MET A 147 -28.46 -7.14 19.74
CA MET A 147 -27.94 -6.33 18.65
C MET A 147 -29.05 -5.83 17.72
N ARG A 148 -30.08 -6.65 17.44
CA ARG A 148 -31.23 -6.19 16.65
C ARG A 148 -31.94 -5.03 17.32
N ALA A 149 -32.16 -5.10 18.63
CA ALA A 149 -32.78 -4.01 19.39
C ALA A 149 -31.87 -2.78 19.39
N ALA A 150 -30.59 -2.96 19.70
CA ALA A 150 -29.62 -1.89 19.75
C ALA A 150 -29.49 -1.11 18.43
N LEU A 151 -29.53 -1.79 17.28
CA LEU A 151 -29.48 -1.13 15.96
C LEU A 151 -30.73 -0.31 15.61
N GLN A 152 -31.80 -0.39 16.40
CA GLN A 152 -32.98 0.48 16.25
C GLN A 152 -32.86 1.76 17.09
N GLU A 153 -31.89 1.83 18.00
CA GLU A 153 -31.68 3.01 18.83
C GLU A 153 -31.02 4.13 18.01
N PRO A 154 -31.40 5.41 18.21
CA PRO A 154 -30.83 6.55 17.48
C PRO A 154 -29.30 6.66 17.56
N GLU A 155 -28.70 6.24 18.67
CA GLU A 155 -27.27 6.38 18.97
C GLU A 155 -26.40 5.24 18.39
N ALA A 156 -26.99 4.28 17.68
CA ALA A 156 -26.30 3.04 17.30
C ALA A 156 -25.26 3.19 16.17
N GLU A 157 -25.25 4.33 15.47
CA GLU A 157 -24.39 4.66 14.32
C GLU A 157 -23.91 3.43 13.51
N PRO A 158 -24.81 2.68 12.83
CA PRO A 158 -24.46 1.38 12.23
C PRO A 158 -23.30 1.43 11.24
N ALA A 159 -23.11 2.56 10.54
CA ALA A 159 -21.99 2.78 9.63
C ALA A 159 -20.62 2.65 10.31
N ALA A 160 -20.49 3.06 11.57
CA ALA A 160 -19.25 2.95 12.36
C ALA A 160 -18.89 1.48 12.69
N LEU A 161 -19.88 0.59 12.70
CA LEU A 161 -19.69 -0.84 12.98
C LEU A 161 -19.26 -1.66 11.75
N VAL A 162 -19.33 -1.09 10.53
CA VAL A 162 -19.04 -1.80 9.27
C VAL A 162 -17.62 -2.38 9.23
N PRO A 163 -16.54 -1.65 9.58
CA PRO A 163 -15.19 -2.21 9.54
C PRO A 163 -15.01 -3.42 10.46
N LEU A 164 -15.62 -3.38 11.66
CA LEU A 164 -15.60 -4.50 12.59
C LEU A 164 -16.45 -5.66 12.07
N ALA A 165 -17.65 -5.39 11.54
CA ALA A 165 -18.50 -6.42 10.97
C ALA A 165 -17.82 -7.17 9.81
N LEU A 166 -17.12 -6.43 8.94
CA LEU A 166 -16.27 -6.99 7.88
C LEU A 166 -15.15 -7.86 8.46
N ARG A 167 -14.44 -7.38 9.49
CA ARG A 167 -13.42 -8.19 10.16
C ARG A 167 -13.99 -9.49 10.73
N LEU A 168 -15.17 -9.43 11.34
CA LEU A 168 -15.83 -10.59 11.93
C LEU A 168 -16.19 -11.66 10.90
N THR A 169 -16.42 -11.31 9.63
CA THR A 169 -16.67 -12.31 8.57
C THR A 169 -15.51 -13.27 8.33
N LEU A 170 -14.29 -12.92 8.75
CA LEU A 170 -13.13 -13.80 8.72
C LEU A 170 -13.19 -14.91 9.78
N PHE A 171 -14.14 -14.82 10.71
CA PHE A 171 -14.36 -15.79 11.78
C PHE A 171 -15.66 -16.58 11.55
N PRO A 172 -15.75 -17.81 12.07
CA PRO A 172 -16.98 -18.59 12.03
C PRO A 172 -18.18 -17.80 12.56
N HIS A 173 -19.31 -17.90 11.88
CA HIS A 173 -20.58 -17.24 12.23
C HIS A 173 -20.62 -15.71 12.15
N GLY A 174 -19.52 -15.05 11.71
CA GLY A 174 -19.45 -13.59 11.61
C GLY A 174 -20.25 -12.97 10.47
N GLY A 175 -20.63 -13.73 9.43
CA GLY A 175 -21.42 -13.23 8.30
C GLY A 175 -22.75 -12.59 8.71
N TRP A 176 -23.40 -13.11 9.77
CA TRP A 176 -24.65 -12.54 10.29
C TRP A 176 -24.48 -11.09 10.76
N ALA A 177 -23.35 -10.78 11.41
CA ALA A 177 -23.10 -9.45 11.97
C ALA A 177 -23.05 -8.40 10.85
N LEU A 178 -22.34 -8.72 9.77
CA LEU A 178 -22.28 -7.88 8.59
C LEU A 178 -23.66 -7.68 7.94
N ASP A 179 -24.41 -8.75 7.69
CA ASP A 179 -25.72 -8.63 7.04
C ASP A 179 -26.67 -7.73 7.84
N ARG A 180 -26.60 -7.79 9.17
CA ARG A 180 -27.42 -6.93 10.04
C ARG A 180 -26.95 -5.48 10.06
N VAL A 181 -25.64 -5.24 10.16
CA VAL A 181 -25.08 -3.89 10.16
C VAL A 181 -25.35 -3.19 8.84
N LEU A 182 -25.16 -3.88 7.70
CA LEU A 182 -25.46 -3.32 6.38
C LEU A 182 -26.96 -3.01 6.20
N ALA A 183 -27.84 -3.91 6.68
CA ALA A 183 -29.28 -3.68 6.64
C ALA A 183 -29.70 -2.47 7.49
N ALA A 184 -29.07 -2.25 8.64
CA ALA A 184 -29.33 -1.10 9.51
C ALA A 184 -28.71 0.20 8.99
N ALA A 185 -27.53 0.14 8.38
CA ALA A 185 -26.83 1.31 7.86
C ALA A 185 -27.45 1.87 6.57
N GLY A 186 -28.14 1.04 5.78
CA GLY A 186 -28.70 1.44 4.49
C GLY A 186 -27.61 1.72 3.45
N PRO A 187 -27.87 2.59 2.46
CA PRO A 187 -26.86 2.99 1.48
C PRO A 187 -25.65 3.65 2.16
N LEU A 188 -24.46 3.14 1.86
CA LEU A 188 -23.19 3.60 2.45
C LEU A 188 -22.35 4.34 1.41
N PRO A 189 -22.67 5.60 1.06
CA PRO A 189 -21.86 6.36 0.10
C PRO A 189 -20.40 6.55 0.57
N GLY A 190 -20.14 6.48 1.88
CA GLY A 190 -18.80 6.57 2.48
C GLY A 190 -18.05 5.23 2.63
N LEU A 191 -18.56 4.12 2.10
CA LEU A 191 -17.92 2.80 2.22
C LEU A 191 -16.46 2.79 1.69
N PRO A 192 -16.12 3.41 0.54
CA PRO A 192 -14.73 3.52 0.09
C PRO A 192 -13.79 4.12 1.15
N GLY A 193 -14.15 5.27 1.71
CA GLY A 193 -13.37 5.95 2.73
C GLY A 193 -13.21 5.10 4.01
N LEU A 194 -14.29 4.45 4.44
CA LEU A 194 -14.28 3.54 5.59
C LEU A 194 -13.32 2.35 5.37
N LEU A 195 -13.33 1.76 4.17
CA LEU A 195 -12.40 0.69 3.81
C LEU A 195 -10.96 1.22 3.78
N CYS A 196 -10.70 2.34 3.10
CA CYS A 196 -9.36 2.93 2.99
C CYS A 196 -8.76 3.35 4.33
N ALA A 197 -9.58 3.81 5.28
CA ALA A 197 -9.14 4.22 6.61
C ALA A 197 -8.67 3.05 7.49
N SER A 198 -9.12 1.82 7.20
CA SER A 198 -8.75 0.65 8.00
C SER A 198 -7.26 0.34 7.88
N GLN A 199 -6.58 0.17 9.01
CA GLN A 199 -5.15 -0.21 9.03
C GLN A 199 -4.96 -1.70 8.66
N ALA A 200 -5.97 -2.54 8.87
CA ALA A 200 -5.92 -3.98 8.64
C ALA A 200 -6.07 -4.33 7.13
N PRO A 201 -5.05 -4.89 6.47
CA PRO A 201 -5.11 -5.21 5.05
C PRO A 201 -6.23 -6.20 4.69
N GLU A 202 -6.54 -7.16 5.57
CA GLU A 202 -7.59 -8.13 5.26
C GLU A 202 -8.98 -7.49 5.24
N VAL A 203 -9.23 -6.47 6.08
CA VAL A 203 -10.50 -5.73 6.07
C VAL A 203 -10.65 -4.96 4.77
N ARG A 204 -9.57 -4.30 4.30
CA ARG A 204 -9.59 -3.57 3.03
C ARG A 204 -9.82 -4.49 1.84
N ILE A 205 -9.05 -5.58 1.76
CA ILE A 205 -9.10 -6.53 0.65
C ILE A 205 -10.44 -7.27 0.62
N PHE A 206 -10.86 -7.83 1.76
CA PHE A 206 -12.12 -8.57 1.86
C PHE A 206 -13.32 -7.64 1.73
N GLY A 207 -13.29 -6.49 2.39
CA GLY A 207 -14.34 -5.48 2.31
C GLY A 207 -14.54 -4.96 0.90
N ALA A 208 -13.48 -4.65 0.17
CA ALA A 208 -13.59 -4.25 -1.23
C ALA A 208 -14.13 -5.38 -2.10
N ARG A 209 -13.67 -6.62 -1.93
CA ARG A 209 -14.19 -7.78 -2.66
C ARG A 209 -15.70 -7.94 -2.44
N LEU A 210 -16.13 -7.87 -1.20
CA LEU A 210 -17.53 -8.05 -0.83
C LEU A 210 -18.41 -6.88 -1.31
N ALA A 211 -17.89 -5.66 -1.25
CA ALA A 211 -18.57 -4.47 -1.77
C ALA A 211 -18.78 -4.57 -3.28
N LEU A 212 -17.84 -5.18 -4.01
CA LEU A 212 -18.01 -5.51 -5.43
C LEU A 212 -19.04 -6.62 -5.65
N GLU A 213 -18.91 -7.75 -4.95
CA GLU A 213 -19.82 -8.90 -5.07
C GLU A 213 -21.29 -8.56 -4.76
N ARG A 214 -21.53 -7.54 -3.92
CA ARG A 214 -22.87 -7.07 -3.53
C ARG A 214 -23.26 -5.74 -4.17
N GLU A 215 -22.48 -5.27 -5.16
CA GLU A 215 -22.73 -4.02 -5.89
C GLU A 215 -22.95 -2.79 -5.00
N LEU A 216 -22.28 -2.74 -3.84
CA LEU A 216 -22.42 -1.67 -2.85
C LEU A 216 -21.68 -0.37 -3.23
N LEU A 217 -20.94 -0.38 -4.34
CA LEU A 217 -20.11 0.74 -4.78
C LEU A 217 -20.71 1.44 -6.00
N THR A 218 -20.95 2.74 -5.84
CA THR A 218 -21.25 3.66 -6.94
C THR A 218 -20.03 3.78 -7.87
N PRO A 219 -20.21 4.24 -9.14
CA PRO A 219 -19.07 4.54 -10.01
C PRO A 219 -18.05 5.49 -9.39
N ALA A 220 -18.52 6.49 -8.63
CA ALA A 220 -17.67 7.40 -7.86
C ALA A 220 -16.86 6.65 -6.79
N GLY A 221 -17.49 5.76 -6.02
CA GLY A 221 -16.79 4.96 -5.01
C GLY A 221 -15.80 3.96 -5.60
N LEU A 222 -16.09 3.38 -6.77
CA LEU A 222 -15.13 2.55 -7.52
C LEU A 222 -13.92 3.36 -7.98
N THR A 223 -14.16 4.59 -8.44
CA THR A 223 -13.10 5.51 -8.87
C THR A 223 -12.21 5.88 -7.69
N GLU A 224 -12.80 6.23 -6.55
CA GLU A 224 -12.06 6.54 -5.31
C GLU A 224 -11.16 5.38 -4.90
N LEU A 225 -11.70 4.14 -4.80
CA LEU A 225 -10.90 2.97 -4.47
C LEU A 225 -9.82 2.67 -5.52
N THR A 226 -10.11 2.89 -6.80
CA THR A 226 -9.14 2.68 -7.87
C THR A 226 -7.94 3.62 -7.75
N LEU A 227 -8.17 4.87 -7.34
CA LEU A 227 -7.14 5.90 -7.27
C LEU A 227 -6.39 5.93 -5.92
N THR A 228 -7.09 5.65 -4.82
CA THR A 228 -6.60 5.93 -3.47
C THR A 228 -6.32 4.69 -2.63
N ALA A 229 -6.91 3.53 -2.95
CA ALA A 229 -6.77 2.36 -2.10
C ALA A 229 -5.29 1.95 -1.99
N PRO A 230 -4.78 1.66 -0.78
CA PRO A 230 -3.38 1.35 -0.58
C PRO A 230 -2.98 0.03 -1.25
N ASP A 231 -3.90 -0.95 -1.24
CA ASP A 231 -3.63 -2.30 -1.74
C ASP A 231 -3.75 -2.39 -3.27
N ARG A 232 -2.69 -2.85 -3.92
CA ARG A 232 -2.65 -3.04 -5.38
C ARG A 232 -3.76 -3.95 -5.89
N ILE A 233 -4.11 -4.99 -5.13
CA ILE A 233 -5.17 -5.94 -5.49
C ILE A 233 -6.55 -5.28 -5.49
N VAL A 234 -6.82 -4.37 -4.54
CA VAL A 234 -8.07 -3.61 -4.48
C VAL A 234 -8.15 -2.68 -5.68
N ARG A 235 -7.11 -1.87 -5.93
CA ARG A 235 -7.06 -0.98 -7.11
C ARG A 235 -7.28 -1.75 -8.41
N HIS A 236 -6.63 -2.90 -8.58
CA HIS A 236 -6.76 -3.72 -9.79
C HIS A 236 -8.18 -4.25 -9.99
N ARG A 237 -8.82 -4.78 -8.94
CA ARG A 237 -10.20 -5.27 -9.00
C ARG A 237 -11.18 -4.13 -9.31
N CYS A 238 -11.09 -3.02 -8.58
CA CYS A 238 -11.94 -1.86 -8.83
C CYS A 238 -11.73 -1.26 -10.22
N THR A 239 -10.50 -1.26 -10.75
CA THR A 239 -10.23 -0.87 -12.14
C THR A 239 -10.98 -1.78 -13.11
N GLY A 240 -10.90 -3.10 -12.94
CA GLY A 240 -11.59 -4.06 -13.81
C GLY A 240 -13.11 -3.86 -13.83
N GLU A 241 -13.70 -3.69 -12.65
CA GLU A 241 -15.14 -3.45 -12.48
C GLU A 241 -15.60 -2.12 -13.06
N LEU A 242 -14.82 -1.04 -12.88
CA LEU A 242 -15.13 0.25 -13.48
C LEU A 242 -15.04 0.19 -15.02
N LEU A 243 -14.03 -0.50 -15.56
CA LEU A 243 -13.88 -0.66 -17.01
C LEU A 243 -14.94 -1.58 -17.64
N ALA A 244 -15.53 -2.49 -16.86
CA ALA A 244 -16.67 -3.29 -17.30
C ALA A 244 -17.95 -2.45 -17.48
N ARG A 245 -18.05 -1.30 -16.81
CA ARG A 245 -19.17 -0.35 -16.92
C ARG A 245 -19.01 0.66 -18.05
N VAL A 246 -17.83 0.73 -18.68
CA VAL A 246 -17.57 1.66 -19.79
C VAL A 246 -18.33 1.19 -21.03
N THR A 247 -19.22 2.06 -21.51
CA THR A 247 -20.03 1.88 -22.72
C THR A 247 -19.60 2.83 -23.84
N ALA A 248 -20.11 2.59 -25.04
CA ALA A 248 -19.97 3.50 -26.18
C ALA A 248 -20.37 4.94 -25.80
N GLY A 249 -19.52 5.90 -26.15
CA GLY A 249 -19.66 7.31 -25.81
C GLY A 249 -19.24 7.71 -24.38
N ASP A 250 -19.09 6.76 -23.44
CA ASP A 250 -18.71 6.99 -22.03
C ASP A 250 -19.34 8.28 -21.44
N PRO A 251 -20.68 8.37 -21.36
CA PRO A 251 -21.37 9.61 -21.03
C PRO A 251 -21.05 10.12 -19.62
N GLU A 252 -20.75 9.22 -18.70
CA GLU A 252 -20.34 9.53 -17.32
C GLU A 252 -18.85 9.91 -17.20
N ARG A 253 -18.11 9.86 -18.32
CA ARG A 253 -16.67 10.15 -18.41
C ARG A 253 -15.85 9.36 -17.39
N LEU A 254 -16.16 8.07 -17.22
CA LEU A 254 -15.53 7.19 -16.23
C LEU A 254 -14.03 6.99 -16.48
N LEU A 255 -13.59 7.16 -17.73
CA LEU A 255 -12.19 6.99 -18.09
C LEU A 255 -11.30 8.16 -17.67
N ASP A 256 -11.83 9.38 -17.53
CA ASP A 256 -11.02 10.58 -17.34
C ASP A 256 -10.13 10.51 -16.09
N PRO A 257 -10.65 10.15 -14.89
CA PRO A 257 -9.82 10.02 -13.70
C PRO A 257 -8.79 8.89 -13.83
N LEU A 258 -9.09 7.86 -14.60
CA LEU A 258 -8.20 6.71 -14.77
C LEU A 258 -7.05 6.99 -15.73
N LEU A 259 -7.27 7.83 -16.74
CA LEU A 259 -6.25 8.28 -17.69
C LEU A 259 -5.16 9.10 -16.99
N ASP A 260 -5.48 9.75 -15.88
CA ASP A 260 -4.54 10.57 -15.09
C ASP A 260 -4.09 9.89 -13.78
N ALA A 261 -4.46 8.61 -13.58
CA ALA A 261 -4.07 7.84 -12.42
C ALA A 261 -2.54 7.73 -12.29
N SER A 262 -2.01 7.73 -11.07
CA SER A 262 -0.56 7.53 -10.83
C SER A 262 -0.07 6.13 -11.25
N SER A 263 -0.97 5.14 -11.18
CA SER A 263 -0.73 3.75 -11.58
C SER A 263 -0.70 3.60 -13.09
N ALA A 264 0.48 3.29 -13.65
CA ALA A 264 0.62 3.00 -15.09
C ALA A 264 -0.24 1.82 -15.58
N VAL A 265 -0.51 0.84 -14.71
CA VAL A 265 -1.42 -0.27 -15.03
C VAL A 265 -2.83 0.27 -15.25
N THR A 266 -3.31 1.11 -14.33
CA THR A 266 -4.64 1.74 -14.40
C THR A 266 -4.76 2.63 -15.64
N ARG A 267 -3.79 3.52 -15.87
CA ARG A 267 -3.75 4.35 -17.09
C ARG A 267 -3.77 3.50 -18.35
N SER A 268 -2.94 2.44 -18.43
CA SER A 268 -2.88 1.59 -19.62
C SER A 268 -4.21 0.90 -19.92
N SER A 269 -4.91 0.43 -18.88
CA SER A 269 -6.22 -0.20 -19.02
C SER A 269 -7.30 0.81 -19.43
N ALA A 270 -7.25 2.04 -18.91
CA ALA A 270 -8.12 3.13 -19.33
C ALA A 270 -7.88 3.53 -20.79
N VAL A 271 -6.63 3.64 -21.21
CA VAL A 271 -6.28 3.89 -22.62
C VAL A 271 -6.85 2.80 -23.52
N THR A 272 -6.69 1.52 -23.18
CA THR A 272 -7.29 0.43 -23.96
C THR A 272 -8.81 0.54 -24.07
N ALA A 273 -9.48 1.03 -23.02
CA ALA A 273 -10.93 1.20 -23.01
C ALA A 273 -11.44 2.38 -23.84
N LEU A 274 -10.59 3.34 -24.24
CA LEU A 274 -10.97 4.46 -25.12
C LEU A 274 -11.61 3.98 -26.43
N HIS A 275 -11.11 2.89 -27.01
CA HIS A 275 -11.68 2.33 -28.24
C HIS A 275 -13.13 1.88 -28.03
N ARG A 276 -13.42 1.16 -26.93
CA ARG A 276 -14.80 0.73 -26.60
C ARG A 276 -15.71 1.93 -26.30
N ALA A 277 -15.14 3.02 -25.80
CA ALA A 277 -15.86 4.24 -25.47
C ALA A 277 -16.11 5.15 -26.68
N ASP A 278 -15.76 4.76 -27.92
CA ASP A 278 -15.77 5.61 -29.11
C ASP A 278 -14.91 6.89 -28.96
N ARG A 279 -13.89 6.81 -28.10
CA ARG A 279 -12.93 7.89 -27.78
C ARG A 279 -11.51 7.53 -28.24
N GLY A 280 -11.37 6.59 -29.16
CA GLY A 280 -10.10 6.05 -29.65
C GLY A 280 -9.07 7.10 -30.07
N PRO A 281 -9.44 8.18 -30.80
CA PRO A 281 -8.49 9.24 -31.18
C PRO A 281 -7.79 9.92 -30.00
N GLU A 282 -8.39 9.95 -28.80
CA GLU A 282 -7.77 10.55 -27.61
C GLU A 282 -6.49 9.80 -27.17
N ALA A 283 -6.30 8.55 -27.60
CA ALA A 283 -5.11 7.75 -27.32
C ALA A 283 -3.82 8.39 -27.85
N ALA A 284 -3.89 9.28 -28.85
CA ALA A 284 -2.74 10.00 -29.38
C ALA A 284 -2.02 10.81 -28.28
N SER A 285 -2.77 11.41 -27.35
CA SER A 285 -2.19 12.16 -26.20
C SER A 285 -1.35 11.29 -25.26
N ARG A 286 -1.49 9.96 -25.34
CA ARG A 286 -0.84 8.98 -24.45
C ARG A 286 0.35 8.27 -25.10
N LEU A 287 0.71 8.63 -26.33
CA LEU A 287 1.93 8.17 -27.00
C LEU A 287 3.22 8.64 -26.29
N THR A 288 3.14 9.72 -25.51
CA THR A 288 4.28 10.30 -24.81
C THR A 288 4.30 9.99 -23.32
N ASP A 289 3.42 9.09 -22.84
CA ASP A 289 3.41 8.68 -21.44
C ASP A 289 4.79 8.11 -21.04
N GLN A 290 5.18 8.33 -19.78
CA GLN A 290 6.45 7.84 -19.24
C GLN A 290 6.51 6.31 -19.26
N SER A 291 5.38 5.63 -19.08
CA SER A 291 5.31 4.18 -19.04
C SER A 291 5.21 3.55 -20.44
N ALA A 292 6.14 2.64 -20.75
CA ALA A 292 6.08 1.80 -21.96
C ALA A 292 4.76 1.05 -22.12
N ARG A 293 4.15 0.61 -21.00
CA ARG A 293 2.86 -0.11 -21.01
C ARG A 293 1.73 0.79 -21.51
N VAL A 294 1.72 2.06 -21.11
CA VAL A 294 0.69 3.02 -21.53
C VAL A 294 0.90 3.39 -23.01
N ARG A 295 2.14 3.66 -23.43
CA ARG A 295 2.46 3.90 -24.85
C ARG A 295 2.06 2.72 -25.74
N SER A 296 2.29 1.49 -25.29
CA SER A 296 1.88 0.29 -26.01
C SER A 296 0.35 0.19 -26.13
N ALA A 297 -0.39 0.53 -25.08
CA ALA A 297 -1.86 0.58 -25.14
C ALA A 297 -2.35 1.66 -26.11
N ALA A 298 -1.69 2.83 -26.12
CA ALA A 298 -2.01 3.92 -27.04
C ALA A 298 -1.79 3.51 -28.50
N ARG A 299 -0.63 2.91 -28.82
CA ARG A 299 -0.36 2.36 -30.16
C ARG A 299 -1.38 1.31 -30.59
N LEU A 300 -1.78 0.42 -29.67
CA LEU A 300 -2.80 -0.58 -29.94
C LEU A 300 -4.13 0.07 -30.34
N VAL A 301 -4.60 1.04 -29.56
CA VAL A 301 -5.87 1.74 -29.81
C VAL A 301 -5.83 2.51 -31.11
N LEU A 302 -4.78 3.31 -31.36
CA LEU A 302 -4.65 4.04 -32.62
C LEU A 302 -4.65 3.11 -33.83
N ARG A 303 -4.02 1.93 -33.73
CA ARG A 303 -4.07 0.92 -34.79
C ARG A 303 -5.50 0.40 -35.03
N LEU A 304 -6.30 0.24 -33.97
CA LEU A 304 -7.72 -0.14 -34.11
C LEU A 304 -8.55 0.98 -34.78
N GLU A 305 -8.16 2.24 -34.58
CA GLU A 305 -8.72 3.41 -35.28
C GLU A 305 -8.15 3.62 -36.70
N GLY A 306 -7.27 2.73 -37.18
CA GLY A 306 -6.62 2.89 -38.49
C GLY A 306 -5.57 4.01 -38.57
N LEU A 307 -5.12 4.54 -37.42
CA LEU A 307 -4.11 5.59 -37.33
C LEU A 307 -2.71 4.99 -37.15
N ASP A 308 -1.74 5.50 -37.93
CA ASP A 308 -0.35 5.07 -37.81
C ASP A 308 0.41 5.85 -36.73
N SER A 309 0.69 5.18 -35.62
CA SER A 309 1.49 5.75 -34.53
C SER A 309 2.94 6.06 -34.92
N ARG A 310 3.52 5.40 -35.93
CA ARG A 310 4.91 5.65 -36.38
C ARG A 310 5.06 7.03 -36.97
N GLU A 311 4.13 7.40 -37.86
CA GLU A 311 4.07 8.73 -38.45
C GLU A 311 3.92 9.83 -37.38
N LEU A 312 3.15 9.57 -36.33
CA LEU A 312 3.03 10.49 -35.21
C LEU A 312 4.35 10.65 -34.44
N TYR A 313 5.05 9.56 -34.11
CA TYR A 313 6.37 9.66 -33.46
C TYR A 313 7.41 10.32 -34.37
N HIS A 314 7.40 10.01 -35.66
CA HIS A 314 8.29 10.60 -36.66
C HIS A 314 8.13 12.12 -36.67
N ARG A 315 6.89 12.62 -36.80
CA ARG A 315 6.58 14.06 -36.78
C ARG A 315 7.00 14.74 -35.48
N MET A 316 6.87 14.05 -34.34
CA MET A 316 7.31 14.61 -33.06
C MET A 316 8.84 14.70 -32.96
N CYS A 317 9.57 13.74 -33.54
CA CYS A 317 11.02 13.65 -33.42
C CYS A 317 11.79 14.26 -34.61
N SER A 318 11.09 14.82 -35.60
CA SER A 318 11.72 15.33 -36.82
C SER A 318 12.45 16.67 -36.66
N ASP A 319 12.15 17.42 -35.60
CA ASP A 319 12.82 18.68 -35.28
C ASP A 319 13.70 18.51 -34.02
N PRO A 320 15.03 18.35 -34.17
CA PRO A 320 15.95 18.23 -33.06
C PRO A 320 16.11 19.51 -32.22
N ALA A 321 15.59 20.65 -32.68
CA ALA A 321 15.64 21.92 -31.95
C ALA A 321 14.33 22.24 -31.21
N ALA A 322 13.32 21.36 -31.29
CA ALA A 322 12.03 21.57 -30.66
C ALA A 322 12.16 21.69 -29.12
N PRO A 323 11.81 22.85 -28.52
CA PRO A 323 12.07 23.11 -27.10
C PRO A 323 11.22 22.24 -26.15
N ASP A 324 10.05 21.78 -26.61
CA ASP A 324 9.08 21.05 -25.80
C ASP A 324 8.98 19.55 -26.16
N LEU A 325 10.06 18.96 -26.67
CA LEU A 325 10.08 17.56 -27.11
C LEU A 325 9.88 16.60 -25.92
N PRO A 326 8.73 15.90 -25.82
CA PRO A 326 8.48 15.05 -24.67
C PRO A 326 9.38 13.79 -24.71
N PRO A 327 10.15 13.48 -23.64
CA PRO A 327 11.04 12.32 -23.61
C PRO A 327 10.37 10.97 -23.96
N GLY A 328 9.07 10.82 -23.64
CA GLY A 328 8.28 9.64 -23.99
C GLY A 328 8.17 9.37 -25.49
N ALA A 329 8.23 10.41 -26.34
CA ALA A 329 8.17 10.26 -27.79
C ALA A 329 9.39 9.50 -28.33
N LEU A 330 10.58 9.74 -27.78
CA LEU A 330 11.83 9.10 -28.20
C LEU A 330 11.81 7.60 -27.89
N PHE A 331 11.31 7.23 -26.71
CA PHE A 331 11.08 5.83 -26.36
C PHE A 331 10.02 5.19 -27.25
N GLY A 332 8.92 5.90 -27.51
CA GLY A 332 7.86 5.43 -28.39
C GLY A 332 8.33 5.19 -29.83
N LEU A 333 9.21 6.05 -30.35
CA LEU A 333 9.86 5.88 -31.65
C LEU A 333 10.71 4.60 -31.70
N ALA A 334 11.57 4.39 -30.69
CA ALA A 334 12.38 3.18 -30.59
C ALA A 334 11.52 1.90 -30.46
N GLU A 335 10.46 1.94 -29.66
CA GLU A 335 9.51 0.82 -29.50
C GLU A 335 8.73 0.50 -30.77
N SER A 336 8.53 1.49 -31.65
CA SER A 336 7.74 1.31 -32.87
C SER A 336 8.47 0.50 -33.96
N GLY A 337 9.79 0.32 -33.81
CA GLY A 337 10.65 -0.36 -34.77
C GLY A 337 10.76 0.38 -36.10
N ALA A 338 10.62 1.70 -36.12
CA ALA A 338 10.77 2.50 -37.33
C ALA A 338 12.23 2.41 -37.86
N PRO A 339 12.44 2.14 -39.16
CA PRO A 339 13.78 1.88 -39.71
C PRO A 339 14.72 3.09 -39.65
N ASP A 340 14.16 4.30 -39.62
CA ASP A 340 14.83 5.59 -39.52
C ASP A 340 14.96 6.12 -38.08
N ALA A 341 14.46 5.38 -37.08
CA ALA A 341 14.47 5.80 -35.68
C ALA A 341 15.87 6.21 -35.19
N THR A 342 16.90 5.43 -35.55
CA THR A 342 18.29 5.73 -35.19
C THR A 342 18.77 7.06 -35.77
N ALA A 343 18.40 7.38 -37.01
CA ALA A 343 18.79 8.62 -37.68
C ALA A 343 18.13 9.84 -37.01
N LEU A 344 16.88 9.71 -36.56
CA LEU A 344 16.14 10.76 -35.85
C LEU A 344 16.61 10.94 -34.39
N LEU A 345 16.96 9.85 -33.71
CA LEU A 345 17.37 9.89 -32.30
C LEU A 345 18.80 10.41 -32.10
N ARG A 346 19.70 10.21 -33.07
CA ARG A 346 21.13 10.53 -32.92
C ARG A 346 21.40 12.02 -32.67
N PRO A 347 20.81 12.97 -33.43
CA PRO A 347 20.96 14.40 -33.16
C PRO A 347 20.46 14.82 -31.77
N LEU A 348 19.46 14.12 -31.22
CA LEU A 348 18.85 14.44 -29.92
C LEU A 348 19.76 14.13 -28.72
N THR A 349 20.88 13.42 -28.93
CA THR A 349 21.91 13.23 -27.90
C THR A 349 22.66 14.53 -27.58
N ALA A 350 22.57 15.55 -28.44
CA ALA A 350 23.14 16.89 -28.23
C ALA A 350 22.08 17.95 -27.88
N HIS A 351 20.83 17.55 -27.59
CA HIS A 351 19.73 18.47 -27.29
C HIS A 351 20.05 19.38 -26.09
N PRO A 352 19.64 20.67 -26.08
CA PRO A 352 19.90 21.58 -24.96
C PRO A 352 19.34 21.07 -23.62
N GLU A 353 18.15 20.45 -23.64
CA GLU A 353 17.55 19.86 -22.44
C GLU A 353 18.13 18.47 -22.13
N GLY A 354 18.72 18.32 -20.94
CA GLY A 354 19.35 17.08 -20.51
C GLY A 354 18.41 15.88 -20.30
N ARG A 355 17.10 16.12 -20.13
CA ARG A 355 16.09 15.03 -20.09
C ARG A 355 15.90 14.38 -21.46
N VAL A 356 15.88 15.19 -22.51
CA VAL A 356 15.81 14.71 -23.91
C VAL A 356 17.08 13.95 -24.27
N ARG A 357 18.26 14.48 -23.94
CA ARG A 357 19.54 13.75 -24.15
C ARG A 357 19.54 12.38 -23.49
N ALA A 358 19.10 12.32 -22.23
CA ALA A 358 19.05 11.06 -21.48
C ALA A 358 18.07 10.04 -22.11
N ALA A 359 16.92 10.51 -22.60
CA ALA A 359 15.95 9.68 -23.28
C ALA A 359 16.43 9.22 -24.67
N ALA A 360 17.09 10.09 -25.44
CA ALA A 360 17.71 9.76 -26.72
C ALA A 360 18.74 8.66 -26.57
N LEU A 361 19.65 8.80 -25.59
CA LEU A 361 20.67 7.80 -25.30
C LEU A 361 20.03 6.46 -24.87
N ALA A 362 18.99 6.51 -24.04
CA ALA A 362 18.28 5.31 -23.61
C ALA A 362 17.53 4.62 -24.76
N ALA A 363 16.91 5.39 -25.66
CA ALA A 363 16.20 4.90 -26.84
C ALA A 363 17.16 4.31 -27.87
N LEU A 364 18.29 4.95 -28.16
CA LEU A 364 19.35 4.39 -29.02
C LEU A 364 19.90 3.07 -28.46
N ARG A 365 20.07 2.98 -27.14
CA ARG A 365 20.46 1.73 -26.47
C ARG A 365 19.42 0.63 -26.65
N MET A 366 18.12 0.95 -26.66
CA MET A 366 17.06 -0.05 -26.93
C MET A 366 17.12 -0.61 -28.36
N LEU A 367 17.71 0.16 -29.29
CA LEU A 367 17.91 -0.22 -30.68
C LEU A 367 19.30 -0.82 -30.95
N ASP A 368 20.10 -1.08 -29.89
CA ASP A 368 21.50 -1.51 -30.00
C ASP A 368 22.35 -0.59 -30.90
N ALA A 369 22.04 0.71 -30.91
CA ALA A 369 22.61 1.71 -31.82
C ALA A 369 23.59 2.70 -31.13
N VAL A 370 24.19 2.28 -30.01
CA VAL A 370 25.19 3.04 -29.23
C VAL A 370 26.53 2.31 -29.20
N SER A 371 27.63 3.06 -29.29
CA SER A 371 28.99 2.51 -29.11
C SER A 371 29.50 2.73 -27.67
N PRO A 372 30.44 1.91 -27.17
CA PRO A 372 31.10 2.17 -25.89
C PRO A 372 31.72 3.57 -25.80
N ASP A 373 32.32 4.07 -26.89
CA ASP A 373 32.94 5.41 -26.92
C ASP A 373 31.90 6.54 -26.75
N GLU A 374 30.74 6.41 -27.40
CA GLU A 374 29.62 7.37 -27.23
C GLU A 374 29.11 7.37 -25.78
N LEU A 375 29.01 6.18 -25.17
CA LEU A 375 28.58 6.07 -23.78
C LEU A 375 29.64 6.60 -22.80
N MET A 376 30.92 6.41 -23.08
CA MET A 376 32.01 6.98 -22.30
C MET A 376 31.99 8.50 -22.36
N ALA A 377 31.80 9.10 -23.54
CA ALA A 377 31.67 10.55 -23.69
C ALA A 377 30.44 11.10 -22.91
N ALA A 378 29.32 10.37 -22.89
CA ALA A 378 28.12 10.76 -22.16
C ALA A 378 28.28 10.75 -20.62
N MET A 379 29.36 10.16 -20.07
CA MET A 379 29.66 10.23 -18.64
C MET A 379 30.15 11.60 -18.18
N ASP A 380 30.61 12.45 -19.11
CA ASP A 380 31.00 13.84 -18.84
C ASP A 380 29.82 14.83 -18.97
N ASP A 381 28.59 14.35 -19.25
CA ASP A 381 27.41 15.21 -19.35
C ASP A 381 27.10 15.89 -18.00
N PRO A 382 26.79 17.21 -17.99
CA PRO A 382 26.49 17.92 -16.75
C PRO A 382 25.18 17.48 -16.07
N HIS A 383 24.30 16.78 -16.79
CA HIS A 383 22.96 16.41 -16.33
C HIS A 383 22.95 14.97 -15.76
N PRO A 384 22.68 14.79 -14.45
CA PRO A 384 22.81 13.48 -13.80
C PRO A 384 22.01 12.32 -14.43
N PRO A 385 20.79 12.52 -14.96
CA PRO A 385 20.08 11.49 -15.72
C PRO A 385 20.85 10.92 -16.93
N VAL A 386 21.61 11.74 -17.67
CA VAL A 386 22.38 11.29 -18.84
C VAL A 386 23.49 10.34 -18.39
N VAL A 387 24.28 10.77 -17.41
CA VAL A 387 25.36 9.97 -16.80
C VAL A 387 24.84 8.65 -16.24
N ARG A 388 23.67 8.65 -15.59
CA ARG A 388 23.05 7.40 -15.10
C ARG A 388 22.64 6.46 -16.24
N THR A 389 22.09 7.00 -17.32
CA THR A 389 21.74 6.21 -18.51
C THR A 389 22.99 5.64 -19.18
N ALA A 390 24.04 6.45 -19.36
CA ALA A 390 25.32 6.03 -19.92
C ALA A 390 25.97 4.94 -19.08
N CYS A 391 26.02 5.12 -17.75
CA CYS A 391 26.51 4.12 -16.81
C CYS A 391 25.74 2.79 -16.92
N LYS A 392 24.40 2.82 -16.92
CA LYS A 392 23.58 1.61 -17.14
C LYS A 392 23.91 0.91 -18.45
N ALA A 393 24.13 1.68 -19.50
CA ALA A 393 24.42 1.19 -20.84
C ALA A 393 25.84 0.60 -20.97
N LEU A 394 26.80 1.09 -20.17
CA LEU A 394 28.19 0.63 -20.16
C LEU A 394 28.40 -0.67 -19.40
N VAL A 395 27.50 -1.05 -18.47
CA VAL A 395 27.67 -2.27 -17.65
C VAL A 395 27.98 -3.52 -18.48
N PRO A 396 27.29 -3.82 -19.60
CA PRO A 396 27.62 -4.97 -20.45
C PRO A 396 29.01 -4.90 -21.10
N TYR A 397 29.55 -3.69 -21.29
CA TYR A 397 30.85 -3.43 -21.93
C TYR A 397 31.97 -3.17 -20.91
N VAL A 398 31.70 -3.31 -19.61
CA VAL A 398 32.57 -2.79 -18.55
C VAL A 398 34.02 -3.31 -18.63
N LEU A 399 34.23 -4.54 -19.10
CA LEU A 399 35.56 -5.13 -19.27
C LEU A 399 36.34 -4.61 -20.50
N LEU A 400 35.67 -3.92 -21.42
CA LEU A 400 36.28 -3.26 -22.57
C LEU A 400 36.64 -1.80 -22.27
N VAL A 401 36.18 -1.28 -21.12
CA VAL A 401 36.43 0.10 -20.71
C VAL A 401 37.83 0.19 -20.08
N PRO A 402 38.67 1.18 -20.47
CA PRO A 402 40.00 1.34 -19.88
C PRO A 402 39.97 1.58 -18.37
N GLU A 403 40.78 0.83 -17.60
CA GLU A 403 40.85 0.98 -16.13
C GLU A 403 41.24 2.42 -15.71
N GLU A 404 42.15 3.05 -16.45
CA GLU A 404 42.62 4.41 -16.20
C GLU A 404 41.50 5.45 -16.36
N TRP A 405 40.62 5.26 -17.35
CA TRP A 405 39.47 6.12 -17.53
C TRP A 405 38.47 5.98 -16.37
N LEU A 406 38.17 4.75 -15.94
CA LEU A 406 37.30 4.51 -14.79
C LEU A 406 37.86 5.13 -13.50
N ALA A 407 39.18 5.03 -13.27
CA ALA A 407 39.85 5.66 -12.16
C ALA A 407 39.76 7.21 -12.23
N SER A 408 39.84 7.79 -13.43
CA SER A 408 39.73 9.25 -13.63
C SER A 408 38.33 9.80 -13.29
N LEU A 409 37.28 8.99 -13.42
CA LEU A 409 35.90 9.42 -13.13
C LEU A 409 35.57 9.49 -11.64
N VAL A 410 36.31 8.76 -10.80
CA VAL A 410 36.15 8.81 -9.34
C VAL A 410 37.08 9.80 -8.64
N ALA A 411 38.02 10.39 -9.40
CA ALA A 411 39.00 11.33 -8.88
C ALA A 411 38.36 12.53 -8.15
N PRO A 412 39.04 13.06 -7.11
CA PRO A 412 38.62 14.30 -6.47
C PRO A 412 38.44 15.44 -7.48
N GLY A 413 37.39 16.25 -7.32
CA GLY A 413 37.06 17.36 -8.22
C GLY A 413 36.10 17.02 -9.37
N ARG A 414 35.78 15.74 -9.60
CA ARG A 414 34.68 15.36 -10.49
C ARG A 414 33.31 15.62 -9.83
N PRO A 415 32.24 15.92 -10.60
CA PRO A 415 30.91 16.07 -10.05
C PRO A 415 30.45 14.82 -9.30
N GLN A 416 29.78 15.00 -8.15
CA GLN A 416 29.35 13.90 -7.28
C GLN A 416 28.56 12.80 -8.03
N HIS A 417 27.65 13.19 -8.92
CA HIS A 417 26.82 12.24 -9.67
C HIS A 417 27.63 11.39 -10.68
N VAL A 418 28.73 11.91 -11.21
CA VAL A 418 29.67 11.18 -12.08
C VAL A 418 30.44 10.16 -11.25
N ARG A 419 31.03 10.59 -10.12
CA ARG A 419 31.77 9.74 -9.19
C ARG A 419 30.93 8.56 -8.70
N ARG A 420 29.68 8.82 -8.30
CA ARG A 420 28.73 7.78 -7.86
C ARG A 420 28.37 6.79 -8.97
N SER A 421 28.21 7.26 -10.21
CA SER A 421 27.94 6.39 -11.35
C SER A 421 29.16 5.56 -11.73
N ALA A 422 30.36 6.15 -11.67
CA ALA A 422 31.62 5.46 -11.92
C ALA A 422 31.93 4.38 -10.88
N LEU A 423 31.61 4.61 -9.59
CA LEU A 423 31.68 3.59 -8.55
C LEU A 423 30.89 2.32 -8.89
N ARG A 424 29.73 2.47 -9.56
CA ARG A 424 28.91 1.33 -9.99
C ARG A 424 29.56 0.55 -11.13
N LEU A 425 30.18 1.23 -12.09
CA LEU A 425 30.96 0.59 -13.15
C LEU A 425 32.16 -0.16 -12.57
N LEU A 426 32.89 0.45 -11.63
CA LEU A 426 34.00 -0.19 -10.92
C LEU A 426 33.56 -1.45 -10.15
N CYS A 427 32.37 -1.43 -9.55
CA CYS A 427 31.81 -2.59 -8.86
C CYS A 427 31.44 -3.74 -9.80
N ALA A 428 31.10 -3.43 -11.04
CA ALA A 428 30.83 -4.40 -12.11
C ALA A 428 32.11 -4.84 -12.85
N HIS A 429 33.24 -4.16 -12.63
CA HIS A 429 34.55 -4.50 -13.19
C HIS A 429 35.26 -5.61 -12.37
N SER A 430 36.48 -5.96 -12.77
CA SER A 430 37.35 -6.92 -12.08
C SER A 430 37.52 -6.65 -10.57
N LEU A 431 37.51 -7.72 -9.77
CA LEU A 431 37.64 -7.67 -8.31
C LEU A 431 38.94 -6.98 -7.85
N ALA A 432 40.02 -7.11 -8.63
CA ALA A 432 41.32 -6.50 -8.34
C ALA A 432 41.27 -4.96 -8.45
N LEU A 433 40.67 -4.43 -9.52
CA LEU A 433 40.47 -2.99 -9.69
C LEU A 433 39.53 -2.43 -8.63
N ARG A 434 38.40 -3.11 -8.37
CA ARG A 434 37.44 -2.74 -7.32
C ARG A 434 38.11 -2.58 -5.95
N LYS A 435 38.90 -3.56 -5.51
CA LYS A 435 39.57 -3.51 -4.20
C LYS A 435 40.57 -2.35 -4.09
N ARG A 436 41.36 -2.12 -5.14
CA ARG A 436 42.36 -1.04 -5.19
C ARG A 436 41.72 0.35 -5.12
N VAL A 437 40.63 0.57 -5.88
CA VAL A 437 39.98 1.88 -5.96
C VAL A 437 39.09 2.16 -4.75
N LEU A 438 38.33 1.17 -4.25
CA LEU A 438 37.50 1.36 -3.06
C LEU A 438 38.32 1.68 -1.81
N ALA A 439 39.50 1.06 -1.64
CA ALA A 439 40.39 1.36 -0.51
C ALA A 439 40.89 2.81 -0.51
N ALA A 440 41.03 3.44 -1.68
CA ALA A 440 41.43 4.85 -1.80
C ALA A 440 40.27 5.84 -1.56
N MET A 441 39.03 5.35 -1.51
CA MET A 441 37.81 6.17 -1.40
C MET A 441 37.09 6.02 -0.06
N GLU A 442 37.60 5.21 0.87
CA GLU A 442 37.01 5.05 2.21
C GLU A 442 37.20 6.29 3.07
N ASP A 443 38.29 7.03 2.84
CA ASP A 443 38.62 8.28 3.51
C ASP A 443 38.30 9.50 2.61
N ASP A 444 37.33 9.37 1.69
CA ASP A 444 36.94 10.45 0.78
C ASP A 444 36.35 11.64 1.53
N GLU A 445 36.65 12.86 1.07
CA GLU A 445 36.09 14.09 1.65
C GLU A 445 34.56 14.18 1.47
N ASP A 446 33.99 13.52 0.46
CA ASP A 446 32.53 13.43 0.28
C ASP A 446 31.95 12.25 1.08
N PRO A 447 31.14 12.51 2.13
CA PRO A 447 30.64 11.47 3.02
C PRO A 447 29.67 10.49 2.34
N GLU A 448 28.97 10.89 1.28
CA GLU A 448 28.09 9.97 0.55
C GLU A 448 28.88 9.02 -0.35
N VAL A 449 29.95 9.53 -0.97
CA VAL A 449 30.87 8.72 -1.81
C VAL A 449 31.63 7.74 -0.93
N ALA A 450 32.15 8.19 0.23
CA ALA A 450 32.78 7.32 1.22
C ALA A 450 31.82 6.23 1.72
N HIS A 451 30.57 6.59 2.04
CA HIS A 451 29.55 5.63 2.47
C HIS A 451 29.21 4.60 1.38
N GLU A 452 29.03 5.04 0.12
CA GLU A 452 28.73 4.14 -1.00
C GLU A 452 29.92 3.22 -1.32
N ALA A 453 31.16 3.71 -1.20
CA ALA A 453 32.39 2.92 -1.35
C ALA A 453 32.54 1.87 -0.24
N GLN A 454 32.33 2.26 1.03
CA GLN A 454 32.37 1.35 2.17
C GLN A 454 31.32 0.25 2.04
N ARG A 455 30.07 0.61 1.68
CA ARG A 455 28.99 -0.37 1.43
C ARG A 455 29.34 -1.33 0.29
N ALA A 456 29.91 -0.79 -0.80
CA ALA A 456 30.36 -1.57 -1.95
C ALA A 456 31.59 -2.45 -1.69
N ARG A 457 32.24 -2.38 -0.53
CA ARG A 457 33.31 -3.33 -0.15
C ARG A 457 32.75 -4.64 0.41
N TYR A 458 31.59 -4.58 1.08
CA TYR A 458 31.01 -5.69 1.82
C TYR A 458 29.78 -6.33 1.16
N GLU A 459 29.06 -5.59 0.31
CA GLU A 459 27.92 -6.10 -0.47
C GLU A 459 28.09 -5.84 -1.97
N PRO A 460 27.65 -6.74 -2.86
CA PRO A 460 27.40 -6.37 -4.25
C PRO A 460 26.32 -5.29 -4.28
N LEU A 461 26.58 -4.14 -4.92
CA LEU A 461 25.57 -3.10 -5.10
C LEU A 461 24.34 -3.70 -5.80
N PRO A 462 23.11 -3.37 -5.36
CA PRO A 462 21.91 -3.90 -5.98
C PRO A 462 21.91 -3.53 -7.48
N PRO A 463 21.47 -4.43 -8.37
CA PRO A 463 21.29 -4.08 -9.78
C PRO A 463 20.33 -2.90 -9.88
N PHE A 464 20.53 -2.05 -10.89
CA PHE A 464 19.63 -0.93 -11.14
C PHE A 464 18.17 -1.40 -11.10
N SER A 465 17.38 -0.84 -10.19
CA SER A 465 15.94 -1.07 -10.16
C SER A 465 15.38 -0.78 -11.55
N SER A 466 14.70 -1.76 -12.14
CA SER A 466 14.02 -1.71 -13.43
C SER A 466 12.75 -0.84 -13.37
N GLY A 467 12.90 0.39 -12.85
CA GLY A 467 11.94 1.46 -13.07
C GLY A 467 12.29 2.15 -14.37
N GLY A 468 11.62 1.74 -15.44
CA GLY A 468 11.55 2.48 -16.71
C GLY A 468 10.59 3.65 -16.62
#